data_AF-A0A1X1X1H2-F1
#
_entry.id   AF-A0A1X1X1H2-F1
#
_cell.length_a   1.000
_cell.length_b   1.000
_cell.length_c   1.000
_cell.angle_alpha   90.00
_cell.angle_beta   90.00
_cell.angle_gamma   90.00
#
_symmetry.space_group_name_H-M   'P 1'
#
loop_
_entity.id
_entity.type
_entity.pdbx_description
1 polymer ?
#
loop_
_entity_poly.entity_id
_entity_poly.type
_entity_poly.pdbx_seq_one_letter_code
_entity_poly.pdbx_strand_id
1 'polypeptide(L)'
;MHFCTSETMPPPVDPAIQRTVQAVYTTNLGLPEDWTTDQRTEFIRDEADRITWMARAHAATLGDLSIRDWTCRNHGQEPDPLTQTALRTEARAQAVRQVLSTELYELIPTEVDDW
;
A
#
# COMPACT_ATOMS: atom_id res chain seq x y z
N MET A 1 -24.55 19.21 -23.60
CA MET A 1 -23.96 17.89 -23.91
C MET A 1 -23.42 17.31 -22.61
N HIS A 2 -24.11 16.32 -22.04
CA HIS A 2 -23.61 15.55 -20.90
C HIS A 2 -22.55 14.59 -21.43
N PHE A 3 -21.28 14.87 -21.17
CA PHE A 3 -20.26 13.82 -21.18
C PHE A 3 -20.13 13.36 -19.74
N CYS A 4 -20.57 12.12 -19.54
CA CYS A 4 -20.41 11.38 -18.30
C CYS A 4 -19.01 11.64 -17.74
N THR A 5 -18.97 12.16 -16.52
CA THR A 5 -17.83 11.98 -15.63
C THR A 5 -17.48 10.50 -15.69
N SER A 6 -16.36 10.15 -16.31
CA SER A 6 -15.69 8.88 -16.05
C SER A 6 -15.42 8.90 -14.56
N GLU A 7 -16.35 8.33 -13.81
CA GLU A 7 -16.18 7.91 -12.43
C GLU A 7 -14.77 7.37 -12.36
N THR A 8 -13.92 8.05 -11.60
CA THR A 8 -12.48 7.79 -11.58
C THR A 8 -12.34 6.37 -11.08
N MET A 9 -12.26 5.43 -12.03
CA MET A 9 -11.99 4.03 -11.74
C MET A 9 -10.75 4.06 -10.89
N PRO A 10 -10.81 3.53 -9.66
CA PRO A 10 -9.64 3.55 -8.83
C PRO A 10 -8.49 2.89 -9.59
N PRO A 11 -7.27 3.44 -9.50
CA PRO A 11 -6.16 2.86 -10.23
C PRO A 11 -6.07 1.39 -9.82
N PRO A 12 -5.76 0.48 -10.77
CA PRO A 12 -5.77 -0.95 -10.52
C PRO A 12 -4.93 -1.29 -9.28
N VAL A 13 -5.23 -2.45 -8.68
CA VAL A 13 -4.45 -3.05 -7.59
C VAL A 13 -2.97 -2.91 -7.90
N ASP A 14 -2.17 -2.49 -6.91
CA ASP A 14 -0.73 -2.39 -7.11
C ASP A 14 -0.16 -3.81 -7.31
N PRO A 15 0.47 -4.11 -8.46
CA PRO A 15 0.93 -5.45 -8.77
C PRO A 15 2.05 -5.93 -7.84
N ALA A 16 2.80 -5.03 -7.22
CA ALA A 16 3.79 -5.40 -6.22
C ALA A 16 3.12 -5.81 -4.90
N ILE A 17 2.11 -5.05 -4.46
CA ILE A 17 1.30 -5.40 -3.28
C ILE A 17 0.61 -6.75 -3.50
N GLN A 18 -0.03 -6.96 -4.65
CA GLN A 18 -0.70 -8.22 -4.97
C GLN A 18 0.25 -9.42 -4.89
N ARG A 19 1.47 -9.29 -5.46
CA ARG A 19 2.49 -10.34 -5.38
C ARG A 19 2.92 -10.62 -3.94
N THR A 20 3.08 -9.59 -3.11
CA THR A 20 3.44 -9.76 -1.69
C THR A 20 2.33 -10.45 -0.90
N VAL A 21 1.07 -10.00 -1.07
CA VAL A 21 -0.10 -10.62 -0.42
C VAL A 21 -0.20 -12.09 -0.82
N GLN A 22 -0.11 -12.39 -2.12
CA GLN A 22 -0.12 -13.77 -2.62
C GLN A 22 0.97 -14.62 -1.98
N ALA A 23 2.21 -14.10 -1.89
CA ALA A 23 3.31 -14.84 -1.28
C ALA A 23 3.02 -15.14 0.19
N VAL A 24 2.68 -14.14 1.01
CA VAL A 24 2.47 -14.33 2.45
C VAL A 24 1.32 -15.29 2.75
N TYR A 25 0.21 -15.21 2.03
CA TYR A 25 -0.90 -16.15 2.24
C TYR A 25 -0.60 -17.57 1.76
N THR A 26 0.27 -17.74 0.76
CA THR A 26 0.65 -19.08 0.30
C THR A 26 1.79 -19.70 1.11
N THR A 27 2.60 -18.90 1.82
CA THR A 27 3.76 -19.40 2.58
C THR A 27 3.62 -19.34 4.10
N ASN A 28 2.89 -18.37 4.65
CA ASN A 28 2.90 -18.10 6.10
C ASN A 28 1.52 -18.15 6.75
N LEU A 29 0.51 -17.49 6.18
CA LEU A 29 -0.81 -17.39 6.81
C LEU A 29 -1.72 -18.57 6.45
N GLY A 30 -1.51 -19.16 5.28
CA GLY A 30 -2.40 -20.18 4.73
C GLY A 30 -3.72 -19.61 4.21
N LEU A 31 -4.40 -20.39 3.40
CA LEU A 31 -5.78 -20.15 2.97
C LEU A 31 -6.59 -21.42 3.24
N PRO A 32 -7.91 -21.32 3.45
CA PRO A 32 -8.73 -22.51 3.69
C PRO A 32 -8.58 -23.56 2.59
N GLU A 33 -8.36 -24.82 2.99
CA GLU A 33 -8.07 -25.90 2.05
C GLU A 33 -9.26 -26.24 1.15
N ASP A 34 -10.47 -26.04 1.65
CA ASP A 34 -11.74 -26.25 0.97
C ASP A 34 -12.07 -25.18 -0.07
N TRP A 35 -11.36 -24.04 -0.07
CA TRP A 35 -11.54 -23.01 -1.08
C TRP A 35 -11.05 -23.44 -2.46
N THR A 36 -11.86 -23.16 -3.47
CA THR A 36 -11.48 -23.32 -4.88
C THR A 36 -10.38 -22.34 -5.28
N THR A 37 -9.72 -22.61 -6.40
CA THR A 37 -8.72 -21.69 -6.98
C THR A 37 -9.29 -20.29 -7.22
N ASP A 38 -10.55 -20.20 -7.66
CA ASP A 38 -11.21 -18.93 -7.93
C ASP A 38 -11.45 -18.14 -6.65
N GLN A 39 -11.95 -18.79 -5.58
CA GLN A 39 -12.16 -18.16 -4.27
C GLN A 39 -10.85 -17.64 -3.67
N ARG A 40 -9.77 -18.42 -3.77
CA ARG A 40 -8.44 -18.00 -3.32
C ARG A 40 -7.94 -16.80 -4.12
N THR A 41 -8.13 -16.81 -5.44
CA THR A 41 -7.69 -15.72 -6.32
C THR A 41 -8.46 -14.42 -6.05
N GLU A 42 -9.78 -14.51 -5.85
CA GLU A 42 -10.64 -13.39 -5.51
C GLU A 42 -10.23 -12.79 -4.16
N PHE A 43 -10.07 -13.62 -3.13
CA PHE A 43 -9.61 -13.17 -1.82
C PHE A 43 -8.27 -12.42 -1.88
N ILE A 44 -7.27 -12.98 -2.57
CA ILE A 44 -5.95 -12.33 -2.70
C ILE A 44 -6.06 -10.99 -3.43
N ARG A 45 -6.94 -10.90 -4.44
CA ARG A 45 -7.17 -9.66 -5.18
C ARG A 45 -7.81 -8.60 -4.30
N ASP A 46 -8.85 -8.96 -3.56
CA ASP A 46 -9.59 -8.04 -2.70
C ASP A 46 -8.71 -7.53 -1.56
N GLU A 47 -7.93 -8.41 -0.95
CA GLU A 47 -7.00 -8.04 0.11
C GLU A 47 -5.87 -7.13 -0.42
N ALA A 48 -5.36 -7.42 -1.61
CA ALA A 48 -4.39 -6.55 -2.26
C ALA A 48 -4.98 -5.18 -2.65
N ASP A 49 -6.25 -5.12 -3.06
CA ASP A 49 -6.94 -3.85 -3.34
C ASP A 49 -7.08 -3.02 -2.06
N ARG A 50 -7.54 -3.64 -0.96
CA ARG A 50 -7.65 -3.01 0.36
C ARG A 50 -6.32 -2.40 0.81
N ILE A 51 -5.24 -3.19 0.78
CA ILE A 51 -3.90 -2.75 1.16
C ILE A 51 -3.39 -1.65 0.22
N THR A 52 -3.68 -1.75 -1.08
CA THR A 52 -3.34 -0.72 -2.07
C THR A 52 -3.99 0.63 -1.71
N TRP A 53 -5.27 0.62 -1.33
CA TRP A 53 -5.97 1.83 -0.91
C TRP A 53 -5.42 2.44 0.37
N MET A 54 -5.13 1.61 1.37
CA MET A 54 -4.51 2.07 2.61
C MET A 54 -3.14 2.69 2.36
N ALA A 55 -2.30 2.05 1.55
CA ALA A 55 -0.99 2.57 1.18
C ALA A 55 -1.09 3.90 0.43
N ARG A 56 -2.09 4.08 -0.45
CA ARG A 56 -2.32 5.35 -1.16
C ARG A 56 -2.73 6.48 -0.21
N ALA A 57 -3.70 6.22 0.67
CA ALA A 57 -4.16 7.21 1.65
C ALA A 57 -3.01 7.64 2.58
N HIS A 58 -2.21 6.67 3.04
CA HIS A 58 -1.06 6.93 3.89
C HIS A 58 0.06 7.67 3.15
N ALA A 59 0.32 7.31 1.89
CA ALA A 59 1.31 7.98 1.04
C ALA A 59 0.97 9.45 0.78
N ALA A 60 -0.31 9.79 0.61
CA ALA A 60 -0.74 11.17 0.45
C ALA A 60 -0.38 11.99 1.71
N THR A 61 -0.71 11.45 2.89
CA THR A 61 -0.39 12.07 4.18
C THR A 61 1.12 12.23 4.37
N LEU A 62 1.91 11.18 4.13
CA LEU A 62 3.37 11.23 4.24
C LEU A 62 4.00 12.19 3.22
N GLY A 63 3.46 12.28 2.02
CA GLY A 63 3.95 13.18 0.98
C GLY A 63 3.79 14.65 1.37
N ASP A 64 2.63 15.01 1.91
CA ASP A 64 2.35 16.36 2.40
C ASP A 64 3.25 16.71 3.60
N LEU A 65 3.43 15.77 4.53
CA LEU A 65 4.35 15.95 5.65
C LEU A 65 5.80 16.12 5.19
N SER A 66 6.24 15.33 4.20
CA SER A 66 7.61 15.38 3.66
C SER A 66 7.89 16.72 2.97
N ILE A 67 6.93 17.26 2.23
CA ILE A 67 7.03 18.59 1.63
C ILE A 67 7.12 19.65 2.73
N ARG A 68 6.27 19.58 3.76
CA ARG A 68 6.30 20.52 4.89
C ARG A 68 7.63 20.51 5.63
N ASP A 69 8.14 19.32 5.96
CA ASP A 69 9.43 19.14 6.64
C ASP A 69 10.59 19.67 5.78
N TRP A 70 10.60 19.38 4.48
CA TRP A 70 11.59 19.95 3.55
C TRP A 70 11.56 21.47 3.54
N THR A 71 10.37 22.08 3.41
CA THR A 71 10.21 23.54 3.41
C THR A 71 10.69 24.18 4.72
N CYS A 72 10.38 23.57 5.86
CA CYS A 72 10.90 24.03 7.16
C CYS A 72 12.43 24.00 7.22
N ARG A 73 13.06 22.94 6.69
CA ARG A 73 14.52 22.79 6.64
C ARG A 73 15.18 23.75 5.66
N ASN A 74 14.48 24.11 4.59
CA ASN A 74 14.96 25.04 3.55
C ASN A 74 14.45 26.47 3.73
N HIS A 75 14.37 26.92 4.98
CA HIS A 75 14.08 28.32 5.33
C HIS A 75 12.78 28.88 4.71
N GLY A 76 11.77 28.03 4.55
CA GLY A 76 10.48 28.43 3.97
C GLY A 76 10.44 28.42 2.45
N GLN A 77 11.51 28.00 1.76
CA GLN A 77 11.49 27.83 0.31
C GLN A 77 10.54 26.70 -0.10
N GLU A 78 9.81 26.89 -1.20
CA GLU A 78 9.01 25.83 -1.81
C GLU A 78 9.90 24.88 -2.63
N PRO A 79 9.72 23.55 -2.49
CA PRO A 79 10.45 22.58 -3.31
C PRO A 79 10.04 22.72 -4.77
N ASP A 80 11.02 22.67 -5.66
CA ASP A 80 10.78 22.63 -7.09
C ASP A 80 10.02 21.33 -7.48
N PRO A 81 9.41 21.27 -8.67
CA PRO A 81 8.60 20.11 -9.08
C PRO A 81 9.33 18.76 -9.05
N LEU A 82 10.64 18.72 -9.34
CA LEU A 82 11.42 17.48 -9.29
C LEU A 82 11.61 17.04 -7.84
N THR A 83 11.95 17.98 -6.96
CA THR A 83 12.06 17.72 -5.51
C THR A 83 10.73 17.25 -4.92
N GLN A 84 9.61 17.89 -5.26
CA GLN A 84 8.28 17.44 -4.82
C GLN A 84 7.96 16.02 -5.29
N THR A 85 8.32 15.69 -6.54
CA THR A 85 8.10 14.35 -7.10
C THR A 85 8.94 13.30 -6.35
N ALA A 86 10.20 13.62 -6.05
CA ALA A 86 11.07 12.75 -5.26
C ALA A 86 10.51 12.49 -3.85
N LEU A 87 10.09 13.54 -3.14
CA LEU A 87 9.50 13.43 -1.80
C LEU A 87 8.23 12.58 -1.80
N ARG A 88 7.32 12.80 -2.76
CA ARG A 88 6.10 11.99 -2.89
C ARG A 88 6.39 10.53 -3.29
N THR A 89 7.47 10.28 -4.01
CA THR A 89 7.87 8.92 -4.40
C THR A 89 8.41 8.15 -3.20
N GLU A 90 9.26 8.79 -2.39
CA GLU A 90 9.74 8.17 -1.13
C GLU A 90 8.57 7.96 -0.16
N ALA A 91 7.67 8.92 -0.02
CA ALA A 91 6.48 8.79 0.82
C ALA A 91 5.60 7.59 0.40
N ARG A 92 5.44 7.33 -0.90
CA ARG A 92 4.75 6.14 -1.41
C ARG A 92 5.47 4.86 -1.02
N ALA A 93 6.80 4.80 -1.22
CA ALA A 93 7.58 3.63 -0.87
C ALA A 93 7.52 3.35 0.65
N GLN A 94 7.61 4.39 1.49
CA GLN A 94 7.46 4.28 2.93
C GLN A 94 6.07 3.82 3.33
N ALA A 95 5.01 4.37 2.73
CA ALA A 95 3.64 3.99 3.03
C ALA A 95 3.36 2.52 2.72
N VAL A 96 3.79 2.03 1.54
CA VAL A 96 3.65 0.61 1.17
C VAL A 96 4.35 -0.28 2.21
N ARG A 97 5.58 0.06 2.62
CA ARG A 97 6.31 -0.71 3.64
C ARG A 97 5.57 -0.74 4.98
N GLN A 98 5.07 0.42 5.45
CA GLN A 98 4.38 0.52 6.74
C GLN A 98 3.05 -0.24 6.72
N VAL A 99 2.24 -0.07 5.69
CA VAL A 99 0.95 -0.76 5.58
C VAL A 99 1.15 -2.27 5.44
N LEU A 100 2.10 -2.75 4.63
CA LEU A 100 2.39 -4.19 4.55
C LEU A 100 2.90 -4.76 5.89
N SER A 101 3.65 -3.99 6.67
CA SER A 101 4.06 -4.41 8.01
C SER A 101 2.86 -4.68 8.89
N THR A 102 1.99 -3.69 9.04
CA THR A 102 0.84 -3.74 9.96
C THR A 102 -0.27 -4.67 9.48
N GLU A 103 -0.59 -4.64 8.19
CA GLU A 103 -1.75 -5.35 7.65
C GLU A 103 -1.45 -6.79 7.24
N LEU A 104 -0.17 -7.16 7.08
CA LEU A 104 0.20 -8.46 6.52
C LEU A 104 1.26 -9.17 7.36
N TYR A 105 2.41 -8.52 7.63
CA TYR A 105 3.51 -9.20 8.32
C TYR A 105 3.27 -9.39 9.82
N GLU A 106 2.57 -8.48 10.49
CA GLU A 106 2.20 -8.63 11.91
C GLU A 106 1.17 -9.74 12.16
N LEU A 107 0.48 -10.21 11.11
CA LEU A 107 -0.43 -11.37 11.20
C LEU A 107 0.31 -12.70 11.18
N ILE A 108 1.58 -12.71 10.77
CA ILE A 108 2.38 -13.94 10.73
C ILE A 108 2.61 -14.38 12.17
N PRO A 109 2.18 -15.60 12.55
CA PRO A 109 2.45 -16.11 13.89
C PRO A 109 3.96 -16.14 14.09
N THR A 110 4.46 -15.34 15.04
CA THR A 110 5.80 -15.53 15.55
C THR A 110 5.77 -16.80 16.39
N GLU A 111 6.54 -17.81 16.01
CA GLU A 111 6.79 -19.00 16.82
C GLU A 111 7.48 -18.57 18.13
N VAL A 112 6.74 -17.96 19.05
CA VAL A 112 7.11 -17.86 20.46
C VAL A 112 6.56 -19.14 21.07
N ASP A 113 7.24 -20.24 20.72
CA ASP A 113 7.05 -21.52 21.37
C ASP A 113 7.46 -21.35 22.83
N ASP A 114 6.52 -21.71 23.69
CA ASP A 114 6.58 -21.71 25.13
C ASP A 114 7.90 -22.31 25.66
N TRP A 115 8.67 -21.52 26.43
CA TRP A 115 9.76 -22.02 27.28
C TRP A 115 9.22 -22.63 28.58
#